data_AF-A0A1E5Q9C4-F1
#
_entry.id   AF-A0A1E5Q9C4-F1
#
_cell.length_a   1.000
_cell.length_b   1.000
_cell.length_c   1.000
_cell.angle_alpha   90.00
_cell.angle_beta   90.00
_cell.angle_gamma   90.00
#
_symmetry.space_group_name_H-M   'P 1'
#
loop_
_entity.id
_entity.type
_entity.pdbx_description
1 polymer ?
#
loop_
_entity_poly.entity_id
_entity_poly.type
_entity_poly.pdbx_seq_one_letter_code
_entity_poly.pdbx_strand_id
1 'polypeptide(L)'
;MDQGYGVSTLPGAEGAVSQLLRGGIDLVLLDYQMPGQDGLSVLRDMDKARISTPTIVLTSDNSQAVAVECFRNGAIDFIAKPIDPDYLSIVVERTLNSHAGTLKNMSYKALGYVQHKKGCVHFDDPHSCDCGLKEVIIAIQDF
;
A
#
# COMPACT_ATOMS: atom_id res chain seq x y z
N MET A 1 -7.48 -16.12 -5.59
CA MET A 1 -8.55 -15.61 -4.69
C MET A 1 -8.50 -14.11 -4.76
N ASP A 2 -9.61 -13.47 -5.10
CA ASP A 2 -9.73 -12.00 -5.19
C ASP A 2 -9.79 -11.45 -3.75
N GLN A 3 -8.67 -10.93 -3.25
CA GLN A 3 -8.47 -10.57 -1.82
C GLN A 3 -9.31 -9.36 -1.35
N GLY A 4 -10.15 -8.79 -2.22
CA GLY A 4 -11.10 -7.73 -1.87
C GLY A 4 -10.53 -6.31 -1.83
N TYR A 5 -9.26 -6.13 -2.20
CA TYR A 5 -8.58 -4.83 -2.27
C TYR A 5 -8.99 -4.04 -3.53
N GLY A 6 -9.08 -2.72 -3.41
CA GLY A 6 -9.20 -1.84 -4.57
C GLY A 6 -7.80 -1.55 -5.12
N VAL A 7 -7.42 -2.12 -6.25
CA VAL A 7 -6.09 -1.86 -6.82
C VAL A 7 -6.19 -0.80 -7.92
N SER A 8 -5.41 0.27 -7.76
CA SER A 8 -5.14 1.25 -8.83
C SER A 8 -3.71 1.04 -9.30
N THR A 9 -3.50 0.90 -10.60
CA THR A 9 -2.15 0.84 -11.16
C THR A 9 -1.75 2.19 -11.74
N LEU A 10 -0.46 2.51 -11.65
CA LEU A 10 0.18 3.59 -12.38
C LEU A 10 1.32 3.02 -13.23
N PRO A 11 1.49 3.46 -14.48
CA PRO A 11 2.52 2.94 -15.37
C PRO A 11 3.95 3.38 -14.98
N GLY A 12 4.09 4.29 -14.01
CA GLY A 12 5.38 4.78 -13.53
C GLY A 12 5.23 5.86 -12.47
N ALA A 13 6.36 6.48 -12.10
CA ALA A 13 6.43 7.50 -11.05
C ALA A 13 5.64 8.79 -11.35
N GLU A 14 5.41 9.09 -12.63
CA GLU A 14 4.69 10.29 -13.03
C GLU A 14 3.25 10.27 -12.50
N GLY A 15 2.84 11.34 -11.81
CA GLY A 15 1.51 11.44 -11.22
C GLY A 15 1.31 10.67 -9.91
N ALA A 16 2.24 9.80 -9.49
CA ALA A 16 2.13 9.02 -8.25
C ALA A 16 1.93 9.90 -7.01
N VAL A 17 2.80 10.89 -6.81
CA VAL A 17 2.70 11.85 -5.70
C VAL A 17 1.40 12.66 -5.78
N SER A 18 1.00 13.06 -6.99
CA SER A 18 -0.25 13.80 -7.19
C SER A 18 -1.49 12.96 -6.84
N GLN A 19 -1.47 11.66 -7.12
CA GLN A 19 -2.54 10.75 -6.72
C GLN A 19 -2.54 10.51 -5.22
N LEU A 20 -1.36 10.30 -4.61
CA LEU A 20 -1.23 10.13 -3.17
C LEU A 20 -1.66 11.37 -2.37
N LEU A 21 -1.41 12.58 -2.90
CA LEU A 21 -1.87 13.84 -2.31
C LEU A 21 -3.40 13.98 -2.31
N ARG A 22 -4.11 13.40 -3.30
CA ARG A 22 -5.58 13.35 -3.27
C ARG A 22 -6.08 12.48 -2.11
N GLY A 23 -5.24 11.59 -1.60
CA GLY A 23 -5.53 10.69 -0.50
C GLY A 23 -6.42 9.52 -0.88
N GLY A 24 -6.80 8.73 0.11
CA GLY A 24 -7.60 7.51 -0.09
C GLY A 24 -6.79 6.31 -0.58
N ILE A 25 -5.45 6.36 -0.45
CA ILE A 25 -4.55 5.23 -0.67
C ILE A 25 -4.02 4.78 0.69
N ASP A 26 -4.20 3.50 0.98
CA ASP A 26 -3.85 2.91 2.28
C ASP A 26 -2.48 2.24 2.24
N LEU A 27 -2.03 1.83 1.05
CA LEU A 27 -0.74 1.18 0.83
C LEU A 27 -0.21 1.47 -0.58
N VAL A 28 1.10 1.66 -0.69
CA VAL A 28 1.82 1.76 -1.96
C VAL A 28 2.65 0.50 -2.16
N LEU A 29 2.47 -0.15 -3.31
CA LEU A 29 3.40 -1.14 -3.85
C LEU A 29 4.21 -0.45 -4.95
N LEU A 30 5.50 -0.28 -4.72
CA LEU A 30 6.39 0.50 -5.58
C LEU A 30 7.44 -0.38 -6.21
N ASP A 31 7.49 -0.46 -7.55
CA ASP A 31 8.65 -1.04 -8.21
C ASP A 31 9.88 -0.12 -8.06
N TYR A 32 11.00 -0.69 -7.62
CA TYR A 32 12.27 0.01 -7.55
C TYR A 32 12.81 0.31 -8.94
N GLN A 33 12.69 -0.63 -9.87
CA GLN A 33 13.25 -0.53 -11.21
C GLN A 33 12.16 -0.19 -12.23
N MET A 34 11.86 1.11 -12.36
CA MET A 34 10.95 1.60 -13.40
C MET A 34 11.69 2.28 -14.56
N PRO A 35 11.19 2.15 -15.80
CA PRO A 35 11.75 2.88 -16.95
C PRO A 35 11.64 4.40 -16.75
N GLY A 36 12.77 5.10 -16.83
CA GLY A 36 12.82 6.57 -16.80
C GLY A 36 12.91 7.22 -15.41
N GLN A 37 12.54 6.52 -14.34
CA GLN A 37 12.63 7.05 -12.98
C GLN A 37 12.77 5.92 -11.92
N ASP A 38 13.75 6.03 -11.04
CA ASP A 38 13.99 5.05 -9.96
C ASP A 38 12.92 5.19 -8.87
N GLY A 39 12.35 4.08 -8.37
CA GLY A 39 11.35 4.08 -7.29
C GLY A 39 11.82 4.85 -6.06
N LEU A 40 13.13 4.91 -5.81
CA LEU A 40 13.69 5.73 -4.74
C LEU A 40 13.33 7.23 -4.84
N SER A 41 13.18 7.75 -6.06
CA SER A 41 12.73 9.13 -6.25
C SER A 41 11.28 9.35 -5.82
N VAL A 42 10.41 8.36 -6.01
CA VAL A 42 9.02 8.39 -5.52
C VAL A 42 9.01 8.46 -4.00
N LEU A 43 9.81 7.62 -3.33
CA LEU A 43 9.96 7.66 -1.88
C LEU A 43 10.43 9.05 -1.40
N ARG A 44 11.45 9.63 -2.04
CA ARG A 44 11.92 10.99 -1.72
C ARG A 44 10.86 12.05 -1.93
N ASP A 45 10.08 11.96 -2.98
CA ASP A 45 9.06 12.96 -3.27
C ASP A 45 7.85 12.81 -2.34
N MET A 46 7.53 11.58 -1.92
CA MET A 46 6.57 11.31 -0.83
C MET A 46 7.03 11.93 0.49
N ASP A 47 8.30 11.75 0.86
CA ASP A 47 8.88 12.35 2.08
C ASP A 47 8.83 13.88 2.03
N LYS A 48 9.28 14.50 0.93
CA LYS A 48 9.19 15.96 0.72
C LYS A 48 7.75 16.48 0.81
N ALA A 49 6.79 15.73 0.26
CA ALA A 49 5.37 16.06 0.30
C ALA A 49 4.71 15.71 1.65
N ARG A 50 5.45 15.15 2.61
CA ARG A 50 4.96 14.68 3.92
C ARG A 50 3.82 13.68 3.80
N ILE A 51 3.88 12.82 2.79
CA ILE A 51 2.94 11.71 2.61
C ILE A 51 3.39 10.57 3.52
N SER A 52 2.53 10.16 4.45
CA SER A 52 2.80 9.08 5.41
C SER A 52 2.20 7.74 5.01
N THR A 53 1.75 7.60 3.75
CA THR A 53 1.18 6.33 3.25
C THR A 53 2.26 5.25 3.29
N PRO A 54 2.00 4.10 3.92
CA PRO A 54 2.99 3.03 4.02
C PRO A 54 3.35 2.53 2.62
N THR A 55 4.64 2.31 2.39
CA THR A 55 5.16 1.90 1.07
C THR A 55 5.99 0.63 1.19
N ILE A 56 5.65 -0.39 0.40
CA ILE A 56 6.43 -1.60 0.21
C ILE A 56 7.14 -1.49 -1.15
N VAL A 57 8.45 -1.68 -1.15
CA VAL A 57 9.26 -1.65 -2.38
C VAL A 57 9.42 -3.06 -2.92
N LEU A 58 9.23 -3.21 -4.23
CA LEU A 58 9.36 -4.45 -4.98
C LEU A 58 10.53 -4.28 -5.96
N THR A 59 11.46 -5.23 -6.05
CA THR A 59 12.66 -5.05 -6.90
C THR A 59 13.24 -6.35 -7.41
N SER A 60 13.93 -6.32 -8.55
CA SER A 60 14.74 -7.46 -9.01
C SER A 60 16.16 -7.47 -8.39
N ASP A 61 16.60 -6.35 -7.83
CA ASP A 61 17.90 -6.22 -7.15
C ASP A 61 17.75 -6.43 -5.65
N ASN A 62 18.17 -7.59 -5.14
CA ASN A 62 18.12 -7.94 -3.72
C ASN A 62 19.41 -7.59 -2.96
N SER A 63 20.17 -6.59 -3.42
CA SER A 63 21.38 -6.17 -2.70
C SER A 63 21.02 -5.46 -1.39
N GLN A 64 21.82 -5.72 -0.36
CA GLN A 64 21.66 -5.09 0.95
C GLN A 64 21.74 -3.55 0.87
N ALA A 65 22.53 -3.02 -0.07
CA ALA A 65 22.66 -1.58 -0.28
C ALA A 65 21.33 -0.94 -0.68
N VAL A 66 20.63 -1.54 -1.65
CA VAL A 66 19.32 -1.05 -2.13
C VAL A 66 18.26 -1.14 -1.03
N ALA A 67 18.23 -2.25 -0.29
CA ALA A 67 17.30 -2.41 0.84
C ALA A 67 17.51 -1.31 1.90
N VAL A 68 18.77 -1.07 2.30
CA VAL A 68 19.12 -0.01 3.27
C VAL A 68 18.71 1.37 2.74
N GLU A 69 18.89 1.62 1.45
CA GLU A 69 18.51 2.89 0.84
C GLU A 69 16.98 3.09 0.83
N CYS A 70 16.21 2.05 0.50
CA CYS A 70 14.74 2.08 0.55
C CYS A 70 14.23 2.39 1.97
N PHE A 71 14.74 1.67 2.98
CA PHE A 71 14.35 1.91 4.38
C PHE A 71 14.71 3.32 4.86
N ARG A 72 15.88 3.82 4.48
CA ARG A 72 16.29 5.20 4.81
C ARG A 72 15.38 6.27 4.22
N ASN A 73 14.71 5.97 3.11
CA ASN A 73 13.79 6.88 2.44
C ASN A 73 12.32 6.59 2.78
N GLY A 74 12.05 5.79 3.82
CA GLY A 74 10.69 5.64 4.38
C GLY A 74 9.91 4.43 3.86
N ALA A 75 10.54 3.49 3.14
CA ALA A 75 9.91 2.20 2.87
C ALA A 75 9.66 1.45 4.19
N ILE A 76 8.48 0.81 4.31
CA ILE A 76 8.14 -0.06 5.43
C ILE A 76 8.71 -1.45 5.24
N ASP A 77 8.66 -1.94 4.00
CA ASP A 77 9.11 -3.26 3.65
C ASP A 77 9.71 -3.29 2.25
N PHE A 78 10.43 -4.37 1.98
CA PHE A 78 11.19 -4.58 0.77
C PHE A 78 11.10 -6.05 0.37
N ILE A 79 10.62 -6.32 -0.85
CA ILE A 79 10.42 -7.67 -1.37
C ILE A 79 11.17 -7.82 -2.69
N ALA A 80 12.02 -8.85 -2.76
CA ALA A 80 12.71 -9.22 -3.98
C ALA A 80 11.79 -10.01 -4.93
N LYS A 81 11.89 -9.72 -6.23
CA LYS A 81 11.26 -10.47 -7.32
C LYS A 81 12.11 -11.72 -7.63
N PRO A 82 11.50 -12.85 -8.04
CA PRO A 82 10.06 -13.06 -8.24
C PRO A 82 9.28 -13.11 -6.91
N ILE A 83 8.10 -12.51 -6.89
CA ILE A 83 7.28 -12.36 -5.69
C ILE A 83 6.42 -13.61 -5.50
N ASP A 84 6.48 -14.19 -4.30
CA ASP A 84 5.51 -15.20 -3.86
C ASP A 84 4.17 -14.50 -3.50
N PRO A 85 3.06 -14.81 -4.18
CA PRO A 85 1.75 -14.21 -3.91
C PRO A 85 1.27 -14.41 -2.47
N ASP A 86 1.57 -15.57 -1.86
CA ASP A 86 1.18 -15.85 -0.48
C ASP A 86 1.99 -14.97 0.48
N TYR A 87 3.29 -14.82 0.23
CA TYR A 87 4.14 -13.91 1.00
C TYR A 87 3.71 -12.44 0.86
N LEU A 88 3.41 -11.99 -0.36
CA LEU A 88 2.94 -10.63 -0.60
C LEU A 88 1.64 -10.36 0.18
N SER A 89 0.71 -11.31 0.18
CA SER A 89 -0.55 -11.16 0.91
C SER A 89 -0.35 -10.95 2.41
N ILE A 90 0.59 -11.70 3.01
CA ILE A 90 0.95 -11.57 4.43
C ILE A 90 1.57 -10.21 4.73
N VAL A 91 2.50 -9.75 3.88
CA VAL A 91 3.17 -8.46 4.07
C VAL A 91 2.19 -7.29 3.93
N VAL A 92 1.31 -7.35 2.93
CA VAL A 92 0.24 -6.38 2.69
C VAL A 92 -0.68 -6.29 3.91
N GLU A 93 -1.24 -7.42 4.36
CA GLU A 93 -2.13 -7.49 5.51
C GLU A 93 -1.44 -6.98 6.79
N ARG A 94 -0.20 -7.39 7.05
CA ARG A 94 0.58 -6.92 8.20
C ARG A 94 0.78 -5.40 8.17
N THR A 95 1.12 -4.86 7.00
CA THR A 95 1.42 -3.44 6.83
C THR A 95 0.18 -2.60 7.06
N LEU A 96 -0.94 -3.02 6.47
CA LEU A 96 -2.24 -2.36 6.60
C LEU A 96 -2.76 -2.41 8.04
N ASN A 97 -2.68 -3.56 8.71
CA ASN A 97 -3.04 -3.68 10.13
C ASN A 97 -2.19 -2.79 11.05
N SER A 98 -0.89 -2.66 10.75
CA SER A 98 0.03 -1.82 11.53
C SER A 98 -0.19 -0.32 11.29
N HIS A 99 -0.75 0.07 10.13
CA HIS A 99 -1.02 1.46 9.73
C HIS A 99 -2.51 1.87 9.81
N ALA A 100 -3.39 0.97 10.25
CA ALA A 100 -4.83 1.18 10.41
C ALA A 100 -5.21 2.30 11.41
N GLY A 101 -4.23 2.84 12.15
CA GLY A 101 -4.42 3.94 13.11
C GLY A 101 -4.59 5.35 12.52
N THR A 102 -4.59 5.52 11.19
CA THR A 102 -4.73 6.84 10.56
C THR A 102 -6.16 7.39 10.68
N LEU A 103 -6.34 8.69 10.99
CA LEU A 103 -7.65 9.37 11.14
C LEU A 103 -8.61 9.13 9.95
N LYS A 104 -8.08 8.93 8.74
CA LYS A 104 -8.88 8.62 7.55
C LYS A 104 -9.54 7.24 7.62
N ASN A 105 -8.83 6.23 8.11
CA ASN A 105 -9.37 4.90 8.38
C ASN A 105 -10.44 4.96 9.46
N MET A 106 -10.26 5.79 10.50
CA MET A 106 -11.31 6.04 11.48
C MET A 106 -12.55 6.69 10.86
N SER A 107 -12.40 7.67 9.96
CA SER A 107 -13.55 8.29 9.30
C SER A 107 -14.26 7.37 8.32
N TYR A 108 -13.56 6.55 7.53
CA TYR A 108 -14.22 5.57 6.65
C TYR A 108 -14.91 4.45 7.45
N LYS A 109 -14.33 4.04 8.59
CA LYS A 109 -15.00 3.16 9.57
C LYS A 109 -16.27 3.80 10.12
N ALA A 110 -16.23 5.08 10.51
CA ALA A 110 -17.37 5.81 11.06
C ALA A 110 -18.48 6.09 10.02
N LEU A 111 -18.12 6.25 8.74
CA LEU A 111 -19.05 6.52 7.64
C LEU A 111 -19.65 5.25 7.02
N GLY A 112 -19.28 4.05 7.48
CA GLY A 112 -19.89 2.79 7.05
C GLY A 112 -19.49 2.30 5.66
N TYR A 113 -18.34 2.76 5.12
CA TYR A 113 -17.76 2.22 3.88
C TYR A 113 -17.08 0.85 4.11
N VAL A 114 -17.80 -0.08 4.73
CA VAL A 114 -17.34 -1.42 5.09
C VAL A 114 -17.95 -2.42 4.11
N GLN A 115 -17.13 -3.24 3.44
CA GLN A 115 -17.65 -4.41 2.73
C GLN A 115 -17.50 -5.63 3.63
N HIS A 116 -18.64 -6.18 4.05
CA HIS A 116 -18.66 -7.41 4.85
C HIS A 116 -18.08 -8.58 4.03
N LYS A 117 -17.07 -9.27 4.59
CA LYS A 117 -16.68 -10.60 4.10
C LYS A 117 -17.91 -11.54 4.14
N LYS A 118 -18.05 -12.39 3.12
CA LYS A 118 -19.13 -13.38 3.04
C LYS A 118 -19.10 -14.29 4.28
N GLY A 119 -20.15 -14.27 5.09
CA GLY A 119 -20.24 -15.02 6.36
C GLY A 119 -19.89 -14.24 7.63
N CYS A 120 -19.76 -12.91 7.56
CA CYS A 120 -19.54 -12.08 8.74
C CYS A 120 -20.77 -12.04 9.66
N VAL A 121 -20.56 -12.31 10.96
CA VAL A 121 -21.61 -12.31 12.00
C VAL A 121 -22.06 -10.90 12.44
N HIS A 122 -21.35 -9.85 12.00
CA HIS A 122 -21.63 -8.44 12.33
C HIS A 122 -22.30 -7.68 11.16
N PHE A 123 -23.02 -8.38 10.27
CA PHE A 123 -23.69 -7.77 9.10
C PHE A 123 -24.66 -6.64 9.48
N ASP A 124 -25.35 -6.79 10.62
CA ASP A 124 -26.36 -5.83 11.10
C ASP A 124 -25.82 -4.80 12.11
N ASP A 125 -24.53 -4.87 12.47
CA ASP A 125 -23.87 -3.93 13.39
C ASP A 125 -22.53 -3.42 12.82
N PRO A 126 -22.53 -2.32 12.06
CA PRO A 126 -21.34 -1.77 11.44
C PRO A 126 -20.35 -1.16 12.45
N HIS A 127 -20.73 -0.96 13.71
CA HIS A 127 -19.86 -0.40 14.74
C HIS A 127 -19.00 -1.44 15.45
N SER A 128 -19.37 -2.73 15.38
CA SER A 128 -18.60 -3.84 15.95
C SER A 128 -17.81 -4.67 14.91
N CYS A 129 -17.91 -4.35 13.61
CA CYS A 129 -17.19 -5.07 12.56
C CYS A 129 -15.78 -4.53 12.29
N ASP A 130 -14.76 -5.39 12.43
CA ASP A 130 -13.38 -5.16 11.97
C ASP A 130 -13.11 -5.78 10.58
N CYS A 131 -14.17 -6.03 9.81
CA CYS A 131 -14.14 -6.93 8.66
C CYS A 131 -13.66 -6.33 7.32
N GLY A 132 -13.17 -5.08 7.31
CA GLY A 132 -12.39 -4.55 6.19
C GLY A 132 -12.96 -3.30 5.55
N LEU A 133 -12.16 -2.23 5.60
CA LEU A 133 -12.19 -1.16 4.60
C LEU A 133 -11.72 -1.77 3.27
N LYS A 134 -12.24 -1.28 2.13
CA LYS A 134 -11.56 -1.57 0.86
C LYS A 134 -10.25 -0.80 0.86
N GLU A 135 -9.18 -1.49 1.19
CA GLU A 135 -7.84 -0.90 1.16
C GLU A 135 -7.49 -0.62 -0.29
N VAL A 136 -7.25 0.65 -0.59
CA VAL A 136 -6.88 1.06 -1.94
C VAL A 136 -5.37 1.00 -2.04
N ILE A 137 -4.90 0.05 -2.84
CA ILE A 137 -3.48 -0.17 -3.09
C ILE A 137 -3.14 0.56 -4.39
N ILE A 138 -2.08 1.36 -4.37
CA ILE A 138 -1.49 1.86 -5.61
C ILE A 138 -0.28 1.00 -5.97
N ALA A 139 -0.35 0.35 -7.13
CA ALA A 139 0.75 -0.39 -7.72
C ALA A 139 1.42 0.51 -8.76
N ILE A 140 2.69 0.85 -8.54
CA ILE A 140 3.45 1.65 -9.50
C ILE A 140 4.32 0.67 -10.29
N GLN A 141 3.88 0.44 -11.55
CA GLN A 141 4.26 -0.60 -12.52
C GLN A 141 3.47 -1.92 -12.42
N ASP A 142 3.25 -2.57 -13.58
CA ASP A 142 2.65 -3.92 -13.68
C ASP A 142 3.64 -5.00 -13.23
N PHE A 143 3.14 -5.95 -12.42
CA PHE A 143 3.89 -7.08 -11.85
C PHE A 143 3.69 -8.37 -12.64
#